data_AF-A0A2M7Y4S5-F1
#
_entry.id   AF-A0A2M7Y4S5-F1
#
_cell.length_a   1.000
_cell.length_b   1.000
_cell.length_c   1.000
_cell.angle_alpha   90.00
_cell.angle_beta   90.00
_cell.angle_gamma   90.00
#
_symmetry.space_group_name_H-M   'P 1'
#
loop_
_entity.id
_entity.type
_entity.pdbx_description
1 polymer ?
#
loop_
_entity_poly.entity_id
_entity_poly.type
_entity_poly.pdbx_seq_one_letter_code
_entity_poly.pdbx_strand_id
1 'polypeptide(L)' 'LNQMATQYQTAIIVVTHDEKIIPTFKRIYHIRDGRTVEEAGEGRALE' A
#
# COMPACT_ATOMS: atom_id res chain seq x y z
N LEU A 1 -6.63 -1.40 -8.78
CA LEU A 1 -5.53 -2.27 -8.28
C LEU A 1 -6.06 -3.47 -7.51
N ASN A 2 -6.87 -3.27 -6.46
CA ASN A 2 -7.41 -4.36 -5.63
C ASN A 2 -8.16 -5.46 -6.41
N GLN A 3 -9.01 -5.08 -7.37
CA GLN A 3 -9.74 -6.06 -8.19
C GLN A 3 -8.79 -6.95 -9.01
N MET A 4 -7.75 -6.38 -9.61
CA MET A 4 -6.77 -7.14 -10.39
C MET A 4 -5.95 -8.07 -9.50
N ALA A 5 -5.53 -7.61 -8.32
CA ALA A 5 -4.80 -8.43 -7.35
C ALA A 5 -5.60 -9.70 -6.98
N THR A 6 -6.89 -9.55 -6.72
CA THR A 6 -7.79 -10.68 -6.43
C THR A 6 -7.99 -11.58 -7.65
N GLN A 7 -8.27 -11.01 -8.83
CA GLN A 7 -8.54 -11.80 -10.03
C GLN A 7 -7.34 -12.67 -10.43
N TYR A 8 -6.14 -12.11 -10.35
CA TYR A 8 -4.91 -12.78 -10.79
C TYR A 8 -4.11 -13.38 -9.63
N GLN A 9 -4.66 -13.40 -8.41
CA GLN A 9 -4.00 -13.92 -7.20
C GLN A 9 -2.56 -13.38 -7.07
N THR A 10 -2.39 -12.08 -7.32
CA THR A 10 -1.08 -11.43 -7.43
C THR A 10 -0.92 -10.39 -6.33
N ALA A 11 0.25 -10.37 -5.69
CA ALA A 11 0.61 -9.30 -4.77
C ALA A 11 0.99 -8.04 -5.54
N ILE A 12 0.42 -6.89 -5.13
CA ILE A 12 0.77 -5.57 -5.67
C ILE A 12 1.51 -4.80 -4.59
N ILE A 13 2.71 -4.34 -4.89
CA ILE A 13 3.50 -3.44 -4.03
C ILE A 13 3.60 -2.10 -4.76
N VAL A 14 3.24 -1.02 -4.08
CA VAL A 14 3.31 0.34 -4.63
C VAL A 14 4.36 1.11 -3.85
N VAL A 15 5.32 1.70 -4.56
CA VAL A 15 6.29 2.65 -4.02
C VAL A 15 5.91 4.02 -4.57
N THR A 16 5.52 4.94 -3.70
CA THR A 16 5.07 6.27 -4.11
C THR A 16 5.37 7.30 -3.02
N HIS A 17 5.38 8.57 -3.41
CA HIS A 17 5.30 9.72 -2.51
C HIS A 17 3.94 10.43 -2.61
N ASP A 18 2.99 9.89 -3.38
CA ASP A 18 1.63 10.44 -3.49
C ASP A 18 0.84 10.12 -2.22
N GLU A 19 0.72 11.12 -1.37
CA GLU A 19 0.01 11.02 -0.09
C GLU A 19 -1.48 10.72 -0.25
N LYS A 20 -2.09 11.03 -1.41
CA LYS A 20 -3.54 10.85 -1.61
C LYS A 20 -3.96 9.39 -1.63
N ILE A 21 -3.06 8.49 -2.04
CA ILE A 21 -3.39 7.06 -2.16
C ILE A 21 -3.00 6.26 -0.91
N ILE A 22 -2.18 6.82 -0.01
CA ILE A 22 -1.72 6.16 1.22
C ILE A 22 -2.89 5.59 2.06
N PRO A 23 -4.00 6.32 2.29
CA PRO A 23 -5.11 5.81 3.10
C PRO A 23 -5.77 4.54 2.53
N THR A 24 -5.50 4.19 1.27
CA THR A 24 -6.15 3.04 0.62
C THR A 24 -5.44 1.72 0.85
N PHE A 25 -4.22 1.75 1.38
CA PHE A 25 -3.44 0.55 1.65
C PHE A 25 -3.72 0.04 3.06
N LYS A 26 -3.72 -1.30 3.22
CA LYS A 26 -3.89 -1.97 4.52
C LYS A 26 -2.58 -2.09 5.30
N ARG A 27 -1.45 -2.00 4.61
CA ARG A 27 -0.09 -2.11 5.17
C ARG A 27 0.78 -1.07 4.49
N ILE A 28 1.48 -0.29 5.30
CA ILE A 28 2.39 0.74 4.84
C ILE A 28 3.78 0.38 5.35
N TYR A 29 4.78 0.50 4.49
CA TYR A 29 6.18 0.25 4.85
C TYR A 29 6.98 1.52 4.63
N HIS A 30 7.48 2.10 5.71
CA HIS A 30 8.38 3.25 5.66
C HIS A 30 9.82 2.76 5.65
N ILE A 31 10.53 3.07 4.56
CA ILE A 31 11.94 2.73 4.40
C ILE A 31 12.80 3.98 4.61
N ARG A 32 13.62 4.00 5.66
CA ARG A 32 14.55 5.09 5.99
C ARG A 32 15.89 4.50 6.42
N ASP A 33 16.98 4.99 5.84
CA ASP A 33 18.36 4.55 6.13
C ASP A 33 18.54 3.01 6.09
N GLY A 34 17.93 2.36 5.10
CA GLY A 34 17.96 0.90 4.93
C GLY A 34 17.13 0.11 5.95
N ARG A 35 16.40 0.79 6.85
CA ARG A 35 15.47 0.17 7.81
C ARG A 35 14.04 0.27 7.31
N THR A 36 13.29 -0.80 7.53
CA THR A 36 11.86 -0.88 7.18
C THR A 36 11.04 -0.88 8.46
N VAL A 37 10.03 -0.01 8.52
CA VAL A 37 9.06 0.05 9.61
C VAL A 37 7.68 -0.23 9.02
N GLU A 38 6.96 -1.19 9.59
CA GLU A 38 5.56 -1.48 9.21
C GLU A 38 4.62 -0.60 10.02
N GLU A 39 3.68 0.02 9.32
CA GLU A 39 2.59 0.81 9.89
C GLU A 39 1.25 0.24 9.39
N ALA A 40 0.27 0.17 10.30
CA ALA A 40 -1.07 -0.24 9.95
C ALA A 40 -1.71 0.83 9.05
N GLY A 41 -2.06 0.46 7.83
CA GLY A 41 -2.75 1.35 6.91
C GLY A 41 -4.26 1.32 7.11
N GLU A 42 -4.94 2.39 6.71
CA GLU A 42 -6.39 2.55 6.92
C GLU A 42 -7.24 1.65 6.03
N GLY A 43 -6.71 1.21 4.89
CA GLY A 43 -7.39 0.30 3.96
C GLY A 43 -8.70 0.84 3.38
N ARG A 44 -8.85 2.16 3.25
CA ARG A 44 -10.04 2.80 2.67
C ARG A 44 -10.19 2.44 1.19
N ALA A 45 -11.42 2.47 0.68
CA ALA A 45 -11.63 2.42 -0.77
C ALA A 45 -11.10 3.71 -1.42
N LEU A 46 -10.53 3.62 -2.62
CA LEU A 46 -10.37 4.81 -3.47
C LEU A 46 -11.79 5.25 -3.88
N GLU A 47 -12.19 6.46 -3.49
CA GLU A 47 -13.29 7.18 -4.14
C GLU A 47 -12.81 7.88 -5.41
#